data_AF-A0AA39DAE3-F1
#
_entry.id   AF-A0AA39DAE3-F1
#
_cell.length_a   1.000
_cell.length_b   1.000
_cell.length_c   1.000
_cell.angle_alpha   90.00
_cell.angle_beta   90.00
_cell.angle_gamma   90.00
#
_symmetry.space_group_name_H-M   'P 1'
#
loop_
_entity.id
_entity.type
_entity.pdbx_description
1 polymer ?
#
loop_
_entity_poly.entity_id
_entity_poly.type
_entity_poly.pdbx_seq_one_letter_code
_entity_poly.pdbx_strand_id
1 'polypeptide(L)'
;MAEIQGGGSGEEVSSAIRAKIATHPLYPKLLHAYIECQKVGAPPEVAYLLEEIRRGSELCRRNAVSTCLGADPELDEFMETYCDILVKYKSDLARPFDEATAFLNNIETQLNTLCNGASRSYVSDEAAGSSEEDLSGGEVEVQECLQTTEDQELKDKLLRKYSGYISTLKHEFSKTKKKGKLPKEARQALLDWWNIHYKWPYPTEEDKIALAESTGLDQKQINNWFINQRKRHWKPSENMQFAVMDSIYGPFFMNE
;
A
#
# COMPACT_ATOMS: atom_id res chain seq x y z
N MET A 1 -38.58 16.31 45.12
CA MET A 1 -37.65 17.37 44.66
C MET A 1 -36.24 16.94 44.98
N ALA A 2 -35.43 16.70 43.95
CA ALA A 2 -33.99 16.97 43.86
C ALA A 2 -33.47 16.27 42.60
N GLU A 3 -33.62 16.94 41.46
CA GLU A 3 -32.83 16.65 40.26
C GLU A 3 -31.43 17.24 40.48
N ILE A 4 -30.39 16.42 40.35
CA ILE A 4 -29.01 16.89 40.26
C ILE A 4 -28.60 16.83 38.79
N GLN A 5 -28.67 17.98 38.15
CA GLN A 5 -28.04 18.28 36.86
C GLN A 5 -26.52 18.38 37.07
N GLY A 6 -25.74 17.57 36.37
CA GLY A 6 -24.27 17.62 36.46
C GLY A 6 -23.60 16.93 35.29
N GLY A 7 -23.59 17.57 34.12
CA GLY A 7 -22.95 17.01 32.92
C GLY A 7 -22.70 17.98 31.75
N GLY A 8 -22.75 19.30 31.95
CA GLY A 8 -22.73 20.28 30.85
C GLY A 8 -21.41 21.05 30.62
N SER A 9 -20.43 21.01 31.52
CA SER A 9 -19.33 21.98 31.49
C SER A 9 -18.16 21.64 30.54
N GLY A 10 -17.93 20.37 30.20
CA GLY A 10 -16.77 19.97 29.39
C GLY A 10 -16.93 20.19 27.88
N GLU A 11 -18.11 19.92 27.33
CA GLU A 11 -18.37 20.03 25.89
C GLU A 11 -18.49 21.49 25.43
N GLU A 12 -19.06 22.36 26.27
CA GLU A 12 -19.17 23.79 26.01
C GLU A 12 -17.79 24.46 25.93
N VAL A 13 -16.87 24.09 26.83
CA VAL A 13 -15.48 24.59 26.82
C VAL A 13 -14.74 24.12 25.57
N SER A 14 -14.91 22.87 25.15
CA SER A 14 -14.34 22.34 23.90
C SER A 14 -14.90 23.02 22.65
N SER A 15 -16.20 23.33 22.65
CA SER A 15 -16.85 24.08 21.57
C SER A 15 -16.30 25.51 21.45
N ALA A 16 -16.14 26.19 22.59
CA ALA A 16 -15.59 27.54 22.65
C ALA A 16 -14.13 27.60 22.16
N ILE A 17 -13.29 26.63 22.55
CA ILE A 17 -11.89 26.54 22.08
C ILE A 17 -11.83 26.29 20.57
N ARG A 18 -12.66 25.38 20.05
CA ARG A 18 -12.74 25.13 18.59
C ARG A 18 -13.18 26.37 17.82
N ALA A 19 -14.12 27.15 18.36
CA ALA A 19 -14.54 28.41 17.75
C ALA A 19 -13.39 29.43 17.71
N LYS A 20 -12.64 29.58 18.81
CA LYS A 20 -11.46 30.46 18.87
C LYS A 20 -10.38 30.05 17.86
N ILE A 21 -10.11 28.75 17.73
CA ILE A 21 -9.17 28.22 16.73
C ILE A 21 -9.67 28.53 15.32
N ALA A 22 -10.96 28.30 15.04
CA ALA A 22 -11.53 28.52 13.71
C ALA A 22 -11.51 29.99 13.25
N THR A 23 -11.65 30.94 14.18
CA THR A 23 -11.58 32.39 13.89
C THR A 23 -10.15 32.96 13.95
N HIS A 24 -9.15 32.12 14.25
CA HIS A 24 -7.78 32.56 14.43
C HIS A 24 -7.13 32.98 13.09
N PRO A 25 -6.28 34.04 13.08
CA PRO A 25 -5.54 34.46 11.90
C PRO A 25 -4.64 33.35 11.31
N LEU A 26 -4.04 32.51 12.15
CA LEU A 26 -3.18 31.39 11.74
C LEU A 26 -3.94 30.12 11.33
N TYR A 27 -5.25 30.05 11.49
CA TYR A 27 -6.02 28.87 11.11
C TYR A 27 -5.93 28.45 9.62
N PRO A 28 -5.73 29.33 8.60
CA PRO A 28 -5.51 28.88 7.23
C PRO A 28 -4.15 28.19 7.10
N LYS A 29 -3.11 28.73 7.74
CA LYS A 29 -1.77 28.14 7.76
C LYS A 29 -1.82 26.75 8.40
N LEU A 30 -2.54 26.63 9.51
CA LEU A 30 -2.77 25.36 10.20
C LEU A 30 -3.49 24.35 9.30
N LEU A 31 -4.63 24.74 8.74
CA LEU A 31 -5.42 23.88 7.86
C LEU A 31 -4.62 23.43 6.62
N HIS A 32 -3.85 24.36 6.04
CA HIS A 32 -2.94 24.06 4.93
C HIS A 32 -1.88 23.03 5.34
N ALA A 33 -1.16 23.25 6.45
CA ALA A 33 -0.16 22.29 6.93
C ALA A 33 -0.76 20.91 7.22
N TYR A 34 -1.97 20.86 7.79
CA TYR A 34 -2.68 19.61 8.05
C TYR A 34 -3.07 18.89 6.74
N ILE A 35 -3.65 19.60 5.77
CA ILE A 35 -4.02 19.04 4.47
C ILE A 35 -2.79 18.50 3.74
N GLU A 36 -1.67 19.22 3.80
CA GLU A 36 -0.41 18.80 3.20
C GLU A 36 0.14 17.52 3.84
N CYS A 37 -0.09 17.28 5.14
CA CYS A 37 0.22 15.99 5.78
C CYS A 37 -0.66 14.87 5.21
N GLN A 38 -1.97 15.12 5.07
CA GLN A 38 -2.93 14.12 4.58
C GLN A 38 -2.73 13.78 3.09
N LYS A 39 -2.12 14.68 2.32
CA LYS A 39 -1.80 14.46 0.91
C LYS A 39 -0.62 13.51 0.70
N VAL A 40 0.24 13.32 1.71
CA VAL A 40 1.39 12.42 1.58
C VAL A 40 0.90 10.98 1.40
N GLY A 41 1.20 10.38 0.25
CA GLY A 41 0.75 9.02 -0.10
C GLY A 41 -0.74 8.90 -0.47
N ALA A 42 -1.49 10.00 -0.55
CA ALA A 42 -2.89 9.97 -0.93
C ALA A 42 -3.07 9.73 -2.44
N PRO A 43 -4.10 8.98 -2.86
CA PRO A 43 -4.50 8.90 -4.26
C PRO A 43 -4.83 10.28 -4.86
N PRO A 44 -4.64 10.49 -6.18
CA PRO A 44 -4.93 11.77 -6.84
C PRO A 44 -6.33 12.31 -6.58
N GLU A 45 -7.33 11.42 -6.50
CA GLU A 45 -8.73 11.77 -6.24
C GLU A 45 -8.92 12.35 -4.83
N VAL A 46 -8.23 11.76 -3.84
CA VAL A 46 -8.28 12.22 -2.45
C VAL A 46 -7.51 13.53 -2.28
N ALA A 47 -6.35 13.66 -2.93
CA ALA A 47 -5.58 14.91 -2.92
C ALA A 47 -6.37 16.07 -3.53
N TYR A 48 -7.12 15.82 -4.61
CA TYR A 48 -8.02 16.80 -5.22
C TYR A 48 -9.18 17.20 -4.29
N LEU A 49 -9.83 16.22 -3.63
CA LEU A 49 -10.89 16.49 -2.67
C LEU A 49 -10.40 17.36 -1.49
N LEU A 50 -9.19 17.07 -0.98
CA LEU A 50 -8.59 17.86 0.10
C LEU A 50 -8.30 19.29 -0.34
N GLU A 51 -7.87 19.50 -1.58
CA GLU A 51 -7.65 20.84 -2.16
C GLU A 51 -8.98 21.61 -2.33
N GLU A 52 -10.06 20.91 -2.68
CA GLU A 52 -11.41 21.47 -2.76
C GLU A 52 -11.90 21.94 -1.38
N ILE A 53 -11.71 21.12 -0.35
CA ILE A 53 -12.02 21.47 1.05
C ILE A 53 -11.23 22.72 1.48
N ARG A 54 -9.94 22.79 1.14
CA ARG A 54 -9.10 23.97 1.41
C ARG A 54 -9.70 25.22 0.79
N ARG A 55 -10.03 25.17 -0.50
CA ARG A 55 -10.59 26.30 -1.26
C ARG A 55 -11.96 26.75 -0.72
N GLY A 56 -12.82 25.80 -0.34
CA GLY A 56 -14.11 26.09 0.29
C GLY A 56 -13.97 26.79 1.65
N SER A 57 -12.98 26.41 2.45
CA SER A 57 -12.74 27.02 3.76
C SER A 57 -12.27 28.48 3.69
N GLU A 58 -11.47 28.83 2.67
CA GLU A 58 -11.02 30.22 2.43
C GLU A 58 -12.17 31.13 2.00
N LEU A 59 -13.13 30.60 1.23
CA LEU A 59 -14.34 31.33 0.83
C LEU A 59 -15.27 31.60 2.01
N CYS A 60 -15.47 30.62 2.89
CA CYS A 60 -16.33 30.76 4.08
C CYS A 60 -15.74 31.77 5.08
N ARG A 61 -14.41 31.88 5.15
CA ARG A 61 -13.70 32.82 6.02
C ARG A 61 -13.80 34.27 5.57
N ARG A 62 -13.91 34.56 4.27
CA ARG A 62 -14.04 35.95 3.78
C ARG A 62 -15.23 36.70 4.39
N ASN A 63 -16.20 35.96 4.93
CA ASN A 63 -17.40 36.49 5.58
C ASN A 63 -17.32 36.50 7.12
N ALA A 64 -16.23 36.02 7.72
CA ALA A 64 -16.07 35.89 9.17
C ALA A 64 -15.14 36.98 9.74
N VAL A 65 -15.50 37.54 10.90
CA VAL A 65 -14.67 38.50 11.64
C VAL A 65 -13.47 37.76 12.24
N SER A 66 -12.26 38.07 11.76
CA SER A 66 -11.02 37.51 12.29
C SER A 66 -10.69 38.13 13.65
N THR A 67 -10.33 37.30 14.61
CA THR A 67 -9.73 37.75 15.88
C THR A 67 -8.38 38.43 15.58
N CYS A 68 -7.96 39.44 16.36
CA CYS A 68 -6.65 40.06 16.20
C CYS A 68 -5.53 39.17 16.77
N LEU A 69 -4.39 39.12 16.06
CA LEU A 69 -3.16 38.52 16.57
C LEU A 69 -2.74 39.23 17.87
N GLY A 70 -2.35 38.49 18.90
CA GLY A 70 -1.99 39.02 20.21
C GLY A 70 -3.16 39.21 21.18
N ALA A 71 -4.39 38.83 20.81
CA ALA A 71 -5.53 38.82 21.73
C ALA A 71 -5.42 37.70 22.78
N ASP A 72 -4.72 36.61 22.45
CA ASP A 72 -4.50 35.44 23.29
C ASP A 72 -3.11 34.87 22.96
N PRO A 73 -2.03 35.33 23.64
CA PRO A 73 -0.66 34.96 23.30
C PRO A 73 -0.35 33.47 23.50
N GLU A 74 -1.07 32.80 24.41
CA GLU A 74 -0.94 31.35 24.63
C GLU A 74 -1.50 30.58 23.42
N LEU A 75 -2.64 31.02 22.88
CA LEU A 75 -3.20 30.45 21.66
C LEU A 75 -2.35 30.76 20.43
N ASP A 76 -1.78 31.96 20.33
CA ASP A 76 -0.86 32.32 19.24
C ASP A 76 0.35 31.37 19.22
N GLU A 77 1.02 31.19 20.36
CA GLU A 77 2.17 30.29 20.52
C GLU A 77 1.80 28.83 20.21
N PHE A 78 0.65 28.36 20.68
CA PHE A 78 0.14 27.03 20.36
C PHE A 78 -0.07 26.85 18.86
N MET A 79 -0.71 27.80 18.20
CA MET A 79 -1.03 27.73 16.77
C MET A 79 0.25 27.71 15.92
N GLU A 80 1.26 28.50 16.27
CA GLU A 80 2.57 28.48 15.61
C GLU A 80 3.30 27.15 15.82
N THR A 81 3.43 26.73 17.08
CA THR A 81 4.13 25.48 17.44
C THR A 81 3.50 24.28 16.76
N TYR A 82 2.16 24.21 16.74
CA TYR A 82 1.44 23.10 16.13
C TYR A 82 1.56 23.10 14.60
N CYS A 83 1.60 24.28 13.96
CA CYS A 83 1.92 24.38 12.53
C CYS A 83 3.31 23.81 12.23
N ASP A 84 4.31 24.14 13.05
CA ASP A 84 5.69 23.68 12.86
C ASP A 84 5.80 22.16 13.06
N ILE A 85 5.09 21.62 14.06
CA ILE A 85 4.97 20.17 14.27
C ILE A 85 4.39 19.49 13.03
N LEU A 86 3.33 20.03 12.43
CA LEU A 86 2.73 19.47 11.21
C LEU A 86 3.67 19.53 10.02
N VAL A 87 4.41 20.63 9.84
CA VAL A 87 5.41 20.73 8.76
C VAL A 87 6.50 19.68 8.93
N LYS A 88 7.00 19.48 10.15
CA LYS A 88 7.96 18.43 10.44
C LYS A 88 7.36 17.04 10.18
N TYR A 89 6.15 16.79 10.67
CA TYR A 89 5.45 15.53 10.48
C TYR A 89 5.24 15.20 9.00
N LYS A 90 4.90 16.19 8.16
CA LYS A 90 4.84 16.04 6.70
C LYS A 90 6.18 15.57 6.13
N SER A 91 7.29 16.20 6.53
CA SER A 91 8.63 15.82 6.07
C SER A 91 8.97 14.38 6.46
N ASP A 92 8.65 14.00 7.71
CA ASP A 92 8.90 12.66 8.21
C ASP A 92 8.05 11.61 7.48
N LEU A 93 6.80 11.94 7.13
CA LEU A 93 5.92 11.09 6.33
C LEU A 93 6.39 10.96 4.86
N ALA A 94 6.94 12.02 4.27
CA ALA A 94 7.39 12.02 2.88
C ALA A 94 8.69 11.23 2.69
N ARG A 95 9.56 11.22 3.72
CA ARG A 95 10.89 10.62 3.66
C ARG A 95 10.93 9.19 3.12
N PRO A 96 10.10 8.22 3.54
CA PRO A 96 10.12 6.87 2.99
C PRO A 96 9.75 6.81 1.50
N PHE A 97 8.86 7.69 1.03
CA PHE A 97 8.49 7.76 -0.38
C PHE A 97 9.63 8.32 -1.22
N ASP A 98 10.30 9.37 -0.73
CA ASP A 98 11.45 9.97 -1.39
C ASP A 98 12.62 8.97 -1.45
N GLU A 99 12.92 8.28 -0.35
CA GLU A 99 13.94 7.23 -0.27
C GLU A 99 13.64 6.09 -1.26
N ALA A 100 12.38 5.61 -1.32
CA ALA A 100 11.98 4.57 -2.25
C ALA A 100 12.07 5.04 -3.72
N THR A 101 11.62 6.26 -4.02
CA THR A 101 11.68 6.85 -5.36
C THR A 101 13.13 7.01 -5.81
N ALA A 102 14.01 7.50 -4.94
CA ALA A 102 15.44 7.61 -5.21
C ALA A 102 16.09 6.25 -5.46
N PHE A 103 15.73 5.23 -4.68
CA PHE A 103 16.21 3.87 -4.89
C PHE A 103 15.76 3.30 -6.25
N LEU A 104 14.47 3.46 -6.60
CA LEU A 104 13.93 2.98 -7.87
C LEU A 104 14.61 3.67 -9.07
N ASN A 105 14.75 4.99 -9.02
CA ASN A 105 15.46 5.76 -10.04
C ASN A 105 16.92 5.31 -10.16
N ASN A 106 17.59 5.01 -9.05
CA ASN A 106 18.95 4.48 -9.07
C ASN A 106 19.00 3.13 -9.80
N ILE A 107 18.15 2.18 -9.43
CA ILE A 107 18.06 0.88 -10.11
C ILE A 107 17.74 1.04 -11.60
N GLU A 108 16.82 1.94 -11.96
CA GLU A 108 16.49 2.23 -13.34
C GLU A 108 17.70 2.76 -14.12
N THR A 109 18.48 3.68 -13.54
CA THR A 109 19.71 4.18 -14.18
C THR A 109 20.78 3.11 -14.34
N GLN A 110 20.92 2.18 -13.38
CA GLN A 110 21.84 1.04 -13.49
C GLN A 110 21.40 0.10 -14.63
N LEU A 111 20.11 -0.21 -14.71
CA LEU A 111 19.55 -1.04 -15.78
C LEU A 111 19.72 -0.38 -17.15
N ASN A 112 19.42 0.91 -17.27
CA ASN A 112 19.61 1.67 -18.50
C ASN A 112 21.09 1.73 -18.91
N THR A 113 22.02 1.80 -17.95
CA THR A 113 23.46 1.76 -18.24
C THR A 113 23.88 0.39 -18.75
N LEU A 114 23.36 -0.71 -18.19
CA LEU A 114 23.63 -2.06 -18.68
C LEU A 114 23.07 -2.27 -20.10
N CYS A 115 21.84 -1.80 -20.34
CA CYS A 115 21.21 -1.86 -21.66
C CYS A 115 21.93 -0.98 -22.70
N ASN A 116 22.33 0.24 -22.36
CA ASN A 116 23.04 1.13 -23.28
C ASN A 116 24.53 0.81 -23.42
N GLY A 117 25.16 0.22 -22.42
CA GLY A 117 26.53 -0.30 -22.48
C GLY A 117 26.65 -1.48 -23.45
N ALA A 118 25.59 -2.29 -23.57
CA ALA A 118 25.48 -3.30 -24.62
C ALA A 118 25.29 -2.69 -26.03
N SER A 119 24.73 -1.48 -26.13
CA SER A 119 24.50 -0.78 -27.41
C SER A 119 25.63 0.15 -27.86
N ARG A 120 26.62 0.51 -27.02
CA ARG A 120 27.71 1.45 -27.41
C ARG A 120 28.98 0.80 -27.97
N SER A 121 28.99 -0.50 -28.24
CA SER A 121 30.12 -1.15 -28.95
C SER A 121 30.09 -0.97 -30.48
N TYR A 122 29.11 -0.25 -31.05
CA TYR A 122 29.07 0.04 -32.48
C TYR A 122 28.94 1.54 -32.76
N VAL A 123 29.97 2.34 -32.48
CA VAL A 123 30.13 3.58 -33.26
C VAL A 123 31.61 3.73 -33.54
N SER A 124 32.02 3.25 -34.72
CA SER A 124 33.30 3.63 -35.30
C SER A 124 33.14 5.01 -35.91
N ASP A 125 34.08 5.87 -35.56
CA ASP A 125 34.57 6.99 -36.35
C ASP A 125 34.54 6.64 -37.85
N GLU A 126 33.99 7.52 -38.68
CA GLU A 126 34.63 7.95 -39.93
C GLU A 126 33.88 9.15 -40.53
N ALA A 127 34.69 10.07 -41.04
CA ALA A 127 34.29 11.36 -41.59
C ALA A 127 33.86 11.26 -43.07
N ALA A 128 33.04 12.25 -43.47
CA ALA A 128 32.95 12.83 -44.81
C ALA A 128 32.54 11.94 -46.01
N GLY A 129 31.40 12.24 -46.61
CA GLY A 129 31.05 11.77 -47.95
C GLY A 129 29.66 12.15 -48.42
N SER A 130 29.58 13.24 -49.17
CA SER A 130 28.43 13.71 -49.96
C SER A 130 27.89 12.65 -50.94
N SER A 131 26.55 12.52 -51.08
CA SER A 131 25.81 12.48 -52.36
C SER A 131 24.36 12.05 -52.15
N GLU A 132 23.50 12.68 -52.94
CA GLU A 132 22.04 12.58 -53.09
C GLU A 132 21.62 11.38 -53.98
N GLU A 133 20.31 11.23 -54.17
CA GLU A 133 19.53 10.35 -55.08
C GLU A 133 19.03 8.95 -54.57
N ASP A 134 17.70 8.90 -54.38
CA ASP A 134 16.68 7.92 -54.82
C ASP A 134 16.68 6.39 -54.56
N LEU A 135 15.53 5.97 -53.99
CA LEU A 135 14.66 4.81 -54.29
C LEU A 135 15.29 3.43 -54.61
N SER A 136 14.97 2.41 -53.81
CA SER A 136 14.29 1.16 -54.26
C SER A 136 14.49 -0.03 -53.29
N GLY A 137 13.36 -0.62 -52.90
CA GLY A 137 13.07 -2.05 -52.70
C GLY A 137 14.12 -3.04 -52.19
N GLY A 138 13.76 -3.79 -51.14
CA GLY A 138 14.27 -5.14 -50.90
C GLY A 138 14.40 -5.48 -49.42
N GLU A 139 13.66 -6.50 -48.98
CA GLU A 139 13.82 -7.17 -47.70
C GLU A 139 15.28 -7.59 -47.49
N VAL A 140 15.87 -7.33 -46.31
CA VAL A 140 17.20 -7.84 -45.94
C VAL A 140 17.16 -8.43 -44.54
N GLU A 141 17.28 -9.75 -44.52
CA GLU A 141 17.77 -10.59 -43.44
C GLU A 141 19.08 -10.08 -42.82
N VAL A 142 19.17 -10.27 -41.49
CA VAL A 142 20.39 -10.54 -40.71
C VAL A 142 21.41 -9.41 -40.56
N GLN A 143 21.56 -8.93 -39.31
CA GLN A 143 22.89 -8.59 -38.79
C GLN A 143 22.99 -8.83 -37.28
N GLU A 144 23.31 -10.08 -36.95
CA GLU A 144 23.81 -10.56 -35.66
C GLU A 144 25.23 -9.99 -35.47
N CYS A 145 25.43 -9.14 -34.46
CA CYS A 145 26.74 -8.59 -34.11
C CYS A 145 27.47 -9.55 -33.16
N LEU A 146 28.68 -9.92 -33.57
CA LEU A 146 29.61 -10.90 -33.01
C LEU A 146 29.80 -10.80 -31.48
N GLN A 147 29.18 -11.72 -30.74
CA GLN A 147 29.73 -12.17 -29.46
C GLN A 147 31.02 -12.94 -29.79
N THR A 148 32.12 -12.60 -29.12
CA THR A 148 33.43 -13.23 -29.34
C THR A 148 33.26 -14.74 -29.35
N THR A 149 33.73 -15.38 -30.43
CA THR A 149 33.71 -16.84 -30.60
C THR A 149 34.29 -17.55 -29.39
N GLU A 150 35.26 -16.92 -28.72
CA GLU A 150 35.90 -17.40 -27.50
C GLU A 150 34.96 -17.45 -26.29
N ASP A 151 34.14 -16.41 -26.06
CA ASP A 151 33.17 -16.40 -24.95
C ASP A 151 32.02 -17.35 -25.24
N GLN A 152 31.59 -17.44 -26.49
CA GLN A 152 30.56 -18.40 -26.90
C GLN A 152 31.07 -19.83 -26.76
N GLU A 153 32.33 -20.10 -27.11
CA GLU A 153 32.97 -21.39 -26.88
C GLU A 153 33.14 -21.71 -25.39
N LEU A 154 33.53 -20.74 -24.57
CA LEU A 154 33.66 -20.89 -23.12
C LEU A 154 32.30 -21.19 -22.49
N LYS A 155 31.26 -20.46 -22.89
CA LYS A 155 29.87 -20.70 -22.50
C LYS A 155 29.39 -22.08 -22.94
N ASP A 156 29.69 -22.51 -24.15
CA ASP A 156 29.33 -23.83 -24.66
C ASP A 156 30.08 -24.95 -23.95
N LYS A 157 31.38 -24.76 -23.67
CA LYS A 157 32.19 -25.70 -22.86
C LYS A 157 31.64 -25.78 -21.44
N LEU A 158 31.26 -24.65 -20.84
CA LEU A 158 30.72 -24.57 -19.48
C LEU A 158 29.34 -25.21 -19.39
N LEU A 159 28.44 -24.87 -20.31
CA LEU A 159 27.11 -25.48 -20.42
C LEU A 159 27.23 -26.98 -20.66
N ARG A 160 28.09 -27.42 -21.58
CA ARG A 160 28.31 -28.86 -21.82
C ARG A 160 28.80 -29.57 -20.57
N LYS A 161 29.78 -29.01 -19.86
CA LYS A 161 30.38 -29.61 -18.66
C LYS A 161 29.43 -29.69 -17.47
N TYR A 162 28.59 -28.67 -17.26
CA TYR A 162 27.74 -28.56 -16.08
C TYR A 162 26.24 -28.77 -16.36
N SER A 163 25.81 -28.94 -17.62
CA SER A 163 24.41 -29.11 -18.01
C SER A 163 23.68 -30.20 -17.22
N GLY A 164 24.31 -31.36 -17.02
CA GLY A 164 23.74 -32.46 -16.25
C GLY A 164 23.55 -32.10 -14.77
N TYR A 165 24.53 -31.43 -14.16
CA TYR A 165 24.45 -30.98 -12.77
C TYR A 165 23.41 -29.86 -12.60
N ILE A 166 23.37 -28.90 -13.51
CA ILE A 166 22.37 -27.82 -13.55
C ILE A 166 20.96 -28.42 -13.73
N SER A 167 20.81 -29.42 -14.59
CA SER A 167 19.53 -30.11 -14.80
C SER A 167 19.09 -30.90 -13.57
N THR A 168 20.04 -31.55 -12.89
CA THR A 168 19.80 -32.28 -11.64
C THR A 168 19.40 -31.32 -10.53
N LEU A 169 20.15 -30.23 -10.33
CA LEU A 169 19.80 -29.18 -9.37
C LEU A 169 18.45 -28.56 -9.69
N LYS A 170 18.18 -28.22 -10.95
CA LYS A 170 16.87 -27.69 -11.38
C LYS A 170 15.75 -28.67 -11.08
N HIS A 171 15.97 -29.98 -11.29
CA HIS A 171 15.00 -31.00 -10.95
C HIS A 171 14.79 -31.10 -9.43
N GLU A 172 15.85 -31.05 -8.62
CA GLU A 172 15.77 -31.03 -7.15
C GLU A 172 15.00 -29.79 -6.64
N PHE A 173 15.28 -28.59 -7.17
CA PHE A 173 14.58 -27.36 -6.79
C PHE A 173 13.14 -27.27 -7.36
N SER A 174 12.87 -27.90 -8.51
CA SER A 174 11.53 -27.94 -9.12
C SER A 174 10.62 -29.03 -8.53
N LYS A 175 11.10 -29.84 -7.58
CA LYS A 175 10.24 -30.68 -6.73
C LYS A 175 9.41 -29.86 -5.73
N THR A 176 9.50 -28.53 -5.74
CA THR A 176 8.54 -27.68 -5.05
C THR A 176 7.12 -28.05 -5.50
N LYS A 177 6.35 -28.49 -4.50
CA LYS A 177 5.09 -29.24 -4.58
C LYS A 177 4.23 -28.76 -5.76
N LYS A 178 3.93 -29.68 -6.69
CA LYS A 178 3.02 -29.46 -7.83
C LYS A 178 1.82 -28.63 -7.36
N LYS A 179 1.53 -27.54 -8.07
CA LYS A 179 0.39 -26.63 -7.90
C LYS A 179 -0.93 -27.38 -8.18
N GLY A 180 -1.24 -28.33 -7.31
CA GLY A 180 -2.43 -29.16 -7.30
C GLY A 180 -3.15 -28.98 -5.96
N LYS A 181 -4.38 -29.51 -5.88
CA LYS A 181 -5.22 -29.48 -4.68
C LYS A 181 -4.41 -29.86 -3.43
N LEU A 182 -4.74 -29.26 -2.28
CA LEU A 182 -4.11 -29.57 -1.00
C LEU A 182 -4.09 -31.10 -0.77
N PRO A 183 -3.04 -31.65 -0.13
CA PRO A 183 -2.99 -33.06 0.27
C PRO A 183 -4.27 -33.48 0.98
N LYS A 184 -4.72 -34.72 0.78
CA LYS A 184 -6.02 -35.18 1.33
C LYS A 184 -6.01 -35.12 2.86
N GLU A 185 -4.88 -35.45 3.45
CA GLU A 185 -4.58 -35.45 4.88
C GLU A 185 -4.68 -34.03 5.44
N ALA A 186 -4.04 -33.06 4.76
CA ALA A 186 -4.11 -31.66 5.10
C ALA A 186 -5.55 -31.12 5.01
N ARG A 187 -6.29 -31.52 3.96
CA ARG A 187 -7.70 -31.13 3.80
C ARG A 187 -8.58 -31.69 4.90
N GLN A 188 -8.32 -32.93 5.34
CA GLN A 188 -9.09 -33.56 6.40
C GLN A 188 -8.90 -32.83 7.73
N ALA A 189 -7.66 -32.54 8.12
CA ALA A 189 -7.37 -31.78 9.34
C ALA A 189 -8.05 -30.40 9.36
N LEU A 190 -8.07 -29.70 8.22
CA LEU A 190 -8.76 -28.41 8.09
C LEU A 190 -10.29 -28.55 8.20
N LEU A 191 -10.86 -29.62 7.63
CA LEU A 191 -12.28 -29.93 7.75
C LEU A 191 -12.66 -30.33 9.18
N ASP A 192 -11.80 -31.06 9.88
CA ASP A 192 -12.05 -31.46 11.26
C ASP A 192 -12.13 -30.23 12.17
N TRP A 193 -11.16 -29.32 12.07
CA TRP A 193 -11.19 -28.04 12.78
C TRP A 193 -12.44 -27.22 12.41
N TRP A 194 -12.76 -27.16 11.10
CA TRP A 194 -13.93 -26.45 10.58
C TRP A 194 -15.25 -26.96 11.16
N ASN A 195 -15.41 -28.28 11.25
CA ASN A 195 -16.64 -28.90 11.76
C ASN A 195 -16.83 -28.61 13.25
N ILE A 196 -15.75 -28.61 14.03
CA ILE A 196 -15.77 -28.25 15.45
C ILE A 196 -16.18 -26.77 15.60
N HIS A 197 -15.67 -25.89 14.74
CA HIS A 197 -15.89 -24.44 14.80
C HIS A 197 -16.93 -23.93 13.80
N TYR A 198 -17.86 -24.77 13.34
CA TYR A 198 -18.77 -24.42 12.24
C TYR A 198 -19.61 -23.17 12.51
N LYS A 199 -19.98 -22.95 13.78
CA LYS A 199 -20.74 -21.77 14.22
C LYS A 199 -19.94 -20.48 14.02
N TRP A 200 -18.64 -20.48 14.33
CA TRP A 200 -17.75 -19.33 14.20
C TRP A 200 -16.40 -19.73 13.59
N PRO A 201 -16.33 -19.95 12.27
CA PRO A 201 -15.17 -20.56 11.63
C PRO A 201 -14.07 -19.54 11.31
N TYR A 202 -13.61 -18.84 12.35
CA TYR A 202 -12.53 -17.85 12.31
C TYR A 202 -11.40 -18.34 13.22
N PRO A 203 -10.41 -19.08 12.69
CA PRO A 203 -9.29 -19.56 13.50
C PRO A 203 -8.46 -18.40 14.02
N THR A 204 -8.01 -18.51 15.28
CA THR A 204 -7.05 -17.60 15.91
C THR A 204 -5.68 -17.71 15.24
N GLU A 205 -4.74 -16.83 15.59
CA GLU A 205 -3.37 -16.94 15.07
C GLU A 205 -2.70 -18.23 15.55
N GLU A 206 -2.96 -18.63 16.79
CA GLU A 206 -2.50 -19.87 17.40
C GLU A 206 -3.07 -21.09 16.67
N ASP A 207 -4.37 -21.09 16.37
CA ASP A 207 -5.01 -22.16 15.58
C ASP A 207 -4.37 -22.28 14.19
N LYS A 208 -4.10 -21.15 13.53
CA LYS A 208 -3.46 -21.14 12.21
C LYS A 208 -2.06 -21.72 12.24
N ILE A 209 -1.29 -21.41 13.29
CA ILE A 209 0.07 -21.97 13.50
C ILE A 209 -0.02 -23.48 13.71
N ALA A 210 -0.88 -23.94 14.63
CA ALA A 210 -1.06 -25.37 14.91
C ALA A 210 -1.54 -26.16 13.67
N LEU A 211 -2.43 -25.57 12.87
CA LEU A 211 -2.88 -26.18 11.62
C LEU A 211 -1.78 -26.19 10.55
N ALA A 212 -0.95 -25.15 10.45
CA ALA A 212 0.19 -25.11 9.55
C ALA A 212 1.21 -26.21 9.91
N GLU A 213 1.54 -26.35 11.20
CA GLU A 213 2.45 -27.37 11.71
C GLU A 213 1.94 -28.79 11.46
N SER A 214 0.67 -29.05 11.74
CA SER A 214 0.08 -30.40 11.57
C SER A 214 -0.13 -30.80 10.11
N THR A 215 -0.37 -29.83 9.22
CA THR A 215 -0.65 -30.11 7.80
C THR A 215 0.56 -29.92 6.88
N GLY A 216 1.63 -29.30 7.36
CA GLY A 216 2.80 -28.92 6.56
C GLY A 216 2.47 -27.93 5.43
N LEU A 217 1.43 -27.12 5.65
CA LEU A 217 1.01 -26.04 4.76
C LEU A 217 1.47 -24.70 5.31
N ASP A 218 1.70 -23.74 4.42
CA ASP A 218 2.02 -22.37 4.85
C ASP A 218 0.78 -21.71 5.47
N GLN A 219 0.99 -20.83 6.45
CA GLN A 219 -0.10 -20.08 7.10
C GLN A 219 -0.99 -19.31 6.08
N LYS A 220 -0.40 -18.85 4.97
CA LYS A 220 -1.12 -18.24 3.85
C LYS A 220 -2.07 -19.23 3.16
N GLN A 221 -1.67 -20.49 2.99
CA GLN A 221 -2.50 -21.54 2.41
C GLN A 221 -3.66 -21.89 3.35
N ILE A 222 -3.39 -21.94 4.66
CA ILE A 222 -4.42 -22.13 5.71
C ILE A 222 -5.46 -21.01 5.65
N ASN A 223 -5.01 -19.74 5.67
CA ASN A 223 -5.91 -18.58 5.62
C ASN A 223 -6.77 -18.58 4.35
N ASN A 224 -6.15 -18.79 3.19
CA ASN A 224 -6.86 -18.87 1.91
C ASN A 224 -7.87 -20.01 1.89
N TRP A 225 -7.58 -21.14 2.52
CA TRP A 225 -8.52 -22.24 2.62
C TRP A 225 -9.74 -21.85 3.44
N PHE A 226 -9.57 -21.29 4.64
CA PHE A 226 -10.68 -20.87 5.51
C PHE A 226 -11.55 -19.77 4.89
N ILE A 227 -10.95 -18.79 4.20
CA ILE A 227 -11.69 -17.76 3.47
C ILE A 227 -12.57 -18.41 2.39
N ASN A 228 -12.00 -19.30 1.57
CA ASN A 228 -12.74 -19.98 0.52
C ASN A 228 -13.80 -20.94 1.07
N GLN A 229 -13.50 -21.62 2.19
CA GLN A 229 -14.41 -22.56 2.84
C GLN A 229 -15.63 -21.82 3.41
N ARG A 230 -15.43 -20.67 4.10
CA ARG A 230 -16.52 -19.77 4.53
C ARG A 230 -17.38 -19.34 3.36
N LYS A 231 -16.76 -18.81 2.31
CA LYS A 231 -17.49 -18.32 1.14
C LYS A 231 -18.37 -19.40 0.47
N ARG A 232 -17.97 -20.68 0.54
CA ARG A 232 -18.67 -21.79 -0.12
C ARG A 232 -19.67 -22.51 0.77
N HIS A 233 -19.39 -22.62 2.06
CA HIS A 233 -20.07 -23.58 2.93
C HIS A 233 -20.60 -22.99 4.25
N TRP A 234 -20.29 -21.74 4.56
CA TRP A 234 -20.81 -21.09 5.75
C TRP A 234 -22.07 -20.29 5.43
N LYS A 235 -23.20 -20.74 6.00
CA LYS A 235 -24.47 -20.03 5.98
C LYS A 235 -24.81 -19.71 7.43
N PRO A 236 -24.68 -18.45 7.87
CA PRO A 236 -25.14 -18.06 9.21
C PRO A 236 -26.62 -18.44 9.34
N SER A 237 -26.96 -19.28 10.30
CA SER A 237 -28.36 -19.58 10.64
C SER A 237 -29.09 -18.29 11.05
N GLU A 238 -30.40 -18.16 10.79
CA GLU A 238 -31.20 -16.95 11.09
C GLU A 238 -30.99 -16.40 12.51
N ASN A 239 -30.83 -17.27 13.52
CA ASN A 239 -30.54 -16.87 14.91
C ASN A 239 -29.26 -16.05 15.10
N MET A 240 -28.31 -16.16 14.16
CA MET A 240 -27.03 -15.45 14.20
C MET A 240 -27.12 -14.07 13.53
N GLN A 241 -28.06 -13.89 12.58
CA GLN A 241 -28.39 -12.56 12.06
C GLN A 241 -29.10 -11.71 13.10
N PHE A 242 -29.95 -12.34 13.93
CA PHE A 242 -30.60 -11.67 15.06
C PHE A 242 -29.60 -11.19 16.12
N ALA A 243 -28.61 -12.00 16.50
CA ALA A 243 -27.63 -11.60 17.54
C ALA A 243 -26.75 -10.40 17.14
N VAL A 244 -26.45 -10.24 15.85
CA VAL A 244 -25.73 -9.07 15.33
C VAL A 244 -26.65 -7.84 15.26
N MET A 245 -27.94 -8.02 14.96
CA MET A 245 -28.91 -6.93 14.93
C MET A 245 -29.27 -6.42 16.33
N ASP A 246 -29.35 -7.31 17.33
CA ASP A 246 -29.63 -6.99 18.74
C ASP A 246 -28.44 -6.27 19.42
N SER A 247 -27.21 -6.53 18.94
CA SER A 247 -26.01 -5.80 19.41
C SER A 247 -25.85 -4.42 18.79
N ILE A 248 -26.48 -4.16 17.64
CA ILE A 248 -26.47 -2.85 16.96
C ILE A 248 -27.73 -2.03 17.33
N TYR A 249 -28.81 -2.70 17.71
CA TYR A 249 -30.08 -2.10 18.14
C TYR A 249 -30.53 -2.67 19.50
N GLY A 250 -29.76 -2.42 20.55
CA GLY A 250 -30.20 -2.58 21.93
C GLY A 250 -31.32 -1.58 22.32
N PRO A 251 -32.00 -1.78 23.46
CA PRO A 251 -33.44 -1.59 23.64
C PRO A 251 -33.85 -0.12 23.73
N PHE A 252 -34.15 0.50 22.59
CA PHE A 252 -34.78 1.84 22.54
C PHE A 252 -36.26 1.81 22.15
N PHE A 253 -36.88 0.63 22.10
CA PHE A 253 -38.32 0.50 21.94
C PHE A 253 -38.84 -0.52 22.95
N MET A 254 -39.89 -0.13 23.68
CA MET A 254 -40.49 -0.77 24.86
C MET A 254 -39.88 -0.33 26.19
N ASN A 255 -40.26 0.86 26.65
CA ASN A 255 -41.06 0.95 27.87
C ASN A 255 -41.86 2.26 27.88
N GLU A 256 -43.13 2.09 28.20
CA GLU A 256 -44.22 3.06 28.35
C GLU A 256 -44.10 3.85 29.65
#